data_AF-A0A2V6JDJ8-F1
#
_entry.id   AF-A0A2V6JDJ8-F1
#
_cell.length_a   1.000
_cell.length_b   1.000
_cell.length_c   1.000
_cell.angle_alpha   90.00
_cell.angle_beta   90.00
_cell.angle_gamma   90.00
#
_symmetry.space_group_name_H-M   'P 1'
#
loop_
_entity.id
_entity.type
_entity.pdbx_description
1 polymer ?
#
loop_
_entity_poly.entity_id
_entity_poly.type
_entity_poly.pdbx_seq_one_letter_code
_entity_poly.pdbx_strand_id
1 'polypeptide(L)'
;MRFWKEFKEFAVKGNAVDLAIGVIIGAAFGSVITSLVKDVIMPPISVLSGGLDFSNKFVILRAAKDGSAAFHTPADAAKAGAITWNYGNFITLL
;
A
#
# COMPACT_ATOMS: atom_id res chain seq x y z
N MET A 1 12.08 9.86 -37.97
CA MET A 1 12.41 11.00 -37.07
C MET A 1 11.24 11.94 -36.77
N ARG A 2 10.08 11.85 -37.46
CA ARG A 2 8.91 12.72 -37.22
C ARG A 2 8.23 12.54 -35.86
N PHE A 3 8.15 11.28 -35.40
CA PHE A 3 7.56 10.92 -34.11
C PHE A 3 8.20 11.65 -32.91
N TRP A 4 9.52 11.86 -32.92
CA TRP A 4 10.20 12.57 -31.82
C TRP A 4 9.84 14.06 -31.78
N LYS A 5 9.62 14.68 -32.94
CA LYS A 5 9.16 16.08 -33.03
C LYS A 5 7.70 16.21 -32.58
N GLU A 6 6.83 15.33 -33.08
CA GLU A 6 5.40 15.30 -32.73
C GLU A 6 5.17 14.93 -31.26
N PHE A 7 5.98 14.03 -30.70
CA PHE A 7 5.98 13.70 -29.27
C PHE A 7 6.45 14.88 -28.42
N LYS A 8 7.50 15.60 -28.84
CA LYS A 8 7.95 16.81 -28.14
C LYS A 8 6.88 17.90 -28.16
N GLU A 9 6.23 18.13 -29.30
CA GLU A 9 5.12 19.08 -29.40
C GLU A 9 3.90 18.65 -28.56
N PHE A 10 3.61 17.34 -28.47
CA PHE A 10 2.56 16.80 -27.62
C PHE A 10 2.90 16.92 -26.12
N ALA A 11 4.13 16.57 -25.74
CA ALA A 11 4.59 16.57 -24.36
C ALA A 11 4.76 17.99 -23.79
N VAL A 12 4.97 19.01 -24.64
CA VAL A 12 5.06 20.41 -24.22
C VAL A 12 3.68 21.09 -24.16
N LYS A 13 2.60 20.40 -24.58
CA LYS A 13 1.24 20.91 -24.35
C LYS A 13 1.00 21.03 -22.84
N GLY A 14 0.65 22.23 -22.38
CA GLY A 14 0.44 22.53 -20.96
C GLY A 14 -0.44 21.50 -20.24
N ASN A 15 -1.55 21.07 -20.85
CA ASN A 15 -2.45 20.06 -20.29
C ASN A 15 -1.76 18.70 -19.98
N ALA A 16 -0.81 18.25 -20.81
CA ALA A 16 -0.10 17.00 -20.59
C ALA A 16 0.98 17.13 -19.50
N VAL A 17 1.67 18.28 -19.46
CA VAL A 17 2.69 18.59 -18.45
C VAL A 17 2.05 18.73 -17.07
N ASP A 18 0.97 19.50 -16.97
CA ASP A 18 0.28 19.76 -15.70
C ASP A 18 -0.34 18.47 -15.13
N LEU A 19 -0.89 17.61 -15.99
CA LEU A 19 -1.38 16.29 -15.60
C LEU A 19 -0.24 15.40 -15.08
N ALA A 20 0.89 15.36 -15.78
CA ALA A 20 2.05 14.57 -15.36
C ALA A 20 2.59 15.03 -14.01
N ILE A 21 2.69 16.35 -13.80
CA ILE A 21 3.10 16.93 -12.51
C ILE A 21 2.10 16.55 -11.41
N GLY A 22 0.79 16.65 -11.67
CA GLY A 22 -0.25 16.26 -10.72
C GLY A 22 -0.17 14.80 -10.28
N VAL A 23 0.09 13.88 -11.21
CA VAL A 23 0.26 12.44 -10.91
C VAL A 23 1.54 12.18 -10.11
N ILE A 24 2.65 12.83 -10.47
CA ILE A 24 3.94 12.67 -9.77
C ILE A 24 3.82 13.18 -8.32
N ILE A 25 3.22 14.36 -8.13
CA ILE A 25 3.00 14.93 -6.80
C ILE A 25 2.03 14.05 -6.01
N GLY A 26 0.93 13.59 -6.62
CA GLY A 26 -0.03 12.69 -5.97
C GLY A 26 0.61 11.38 -5.49
N ALA A 27 1.46 10.76 -6.31
CA ALA A 27 2.17 9.53 -5.95
C ALA A 27 3.21 9.74 -4.84
N ALA A 28 3.98 10.83 -4.92
CA ALA A 28 4.98 11.16 -3.91
C ALA A 28 4.34 11.56 -2.56
N PHE A 29 3.28 12.37 -2.61
CA PHE A 29 2.57 12.83 -1.41
C PHE A 29 1.85 11.70 -0.69
N GLY A 30 1.31 10.71 -1.43
CA GLY A 30 0.76 9.49 -0.84
C GLY A 30 1.79 8.72 0.00
N SER A 31 3.04 8.64 -0.45
CA SER A 31 4.12 7.99 0.31
C SER A 31 4.48 8.75 1.59
N VAL A 32 4.45 10.09 1.54
CA VAL A 32 4.67 10.95 2.72
C VAL A 32 3.57 10.77 3.75
N ILE A 33 2.30 10.78 3.32
CA ILE A 33 1.16 10.52 4.21
C ILE A 33 1.25 9.12 4.80
N THR A 34 1.62 8.12 4.01
CA THR A 34 1.74 6.72 4.47
C THR A 34 2.78 6.59 5.58
N SER A 35 3.94 7.21 5.43
CA SER A 35 4.97 7.23 6.50
C SER A 35 4.50 8.02 7.72
N LEU A 36 3.83 9.16 7.55
CA LEU A 36 3.26 9.89 8.68
C LEU A 36 2.26 9.05 9.48
N VAL A 37 1.35 8.36 8.80
CA VAL A 37 0.36 7.50 9.46
C VAL A 37 1.07 6.34 10.18
N LYS A 38 1.98 5.66 9.48
CA LYS A 38 2.67 4.47 10.01
C LYS A 38 3.62 4.79 11.16
N ASP A 39 4.37 5.87 11.06
CA ASP A 39 5.50 6.14 11.95
C ASP A 39 5.13 7.14 13.06
N VAL A 40 4.08 7.95 12.90
CA VAL A 40 3.68 8.98 13.88
C VAL A 40 2.29 8.74 14.48
N ILE A 41 1.30 8.35 13.68
CA ILE A 41 -0.09 8.19 14.15
C ILE A 41 -0.32 6.79 14.75
N MET A 42 0.22 5.76 14.12
CA MET A 42 0.08 4.37 14.54
C MET A 42 0.72 4.05 15.90
N PRO A 43 1.91 4.55 16.29
CA PRO A 43 2.48 4.20 17.59
C PRO A 43 1.61 4.61 18.78
N PRO A 44 1.09 5.85 18.87
CA PRO A 44 0.13 6.22 19.92
C PRO A 44 -1.16 5.38 19.89
N ILE A 45 -1.73 5.12 18.71
CA ILE A 45 -2.94 4.29 18.57
C ILE A 45 -2.66 2.85 19.02
N SER A 46 -1.51 2.29 18.66
CA SER A 46 -1.09 0.94 19.04
C SER A 46 -0.90 0.79 20.55
N VAL A 47 -0.39 1.84 21.22
CA VAL A 47 -0.24 1.87 22.68
C VAL A 47 -1.61 1.95 23.36
N LEU A 48 -2.51 2.80 22.87
CA LEU A 48 -3.86 2.95 23.43
C LEU A 48 -4.76 1.72 23.22
N SER A 49 -4.52 0.96 22.15
CA SER A 49 -5.21 -0.29 21.83
C SER A 49 -4.56 -1.54 22.46
N GLY A 50 -3.54 -1.36 23.32
CA GLY A 50 -2.95 -2.45 24.11
C GLY A 50 -1.89 -3.28 23.39
N GLY A 51 -1.16 -2.70 22.43
CA GLY A 51 -0.10 -3.39 21.68
C GLY A 51 -0.61 -4.23 20.50
N LEU A 52 -1.87 -4.03 20.08
CA LEU A 52 -2.40 -4.63 18.87
C LEU A 52 -1.80 -3.94 17.65
N ASP A 53 -0.72 -4.52 17.13
CA ASP A 53 -0.23 -4.20 15.79
C ASP A 53 -1.27 -4.66 14.77
N PHE A 54 -2.10 -3.71 14.31
CA PHE A 54 -3.09 -3.95 13.27
C PHE A 54 -2.43 -4.33 11.95
N SER A 55 -1.14 -4.03 11.74
CA SER A 55 -0.43 -4.38 10.52
C SER A 55 -0.31 -5.90 10.29
N ASN A 56 -0.47 -6.71 11.35
CA ASN A 56 -0.46 -8.18 11.28
C ASN A 56 -1.83 -8.80 11.58
N LYS A 57 -2.91 -8.02 11.54
CA LYS A 57 -4.27 -8.56 11.68
C LYS A 57 -4.79 -9.05 10.33
N PHE A 58 -4.82 -10.37 10.19
CA PHE A 58 -5.40 -11.03 9.03
C PHE A 58 -6.25 -12.23 9.48
N VAL A 59 -7.33 -12.49 8.75
CA VAL A 59 -8.11 -13.73 8.88
C VAL A 59 -7.70 -14.67 7.77
N ILE A 60 -7.37 -15.91 8.10
CA ILE A 60 -7.13 -16.95 7.11
C ILE A 60 -8.49 -17.48 6.66
N LEU A 61 -8.88 -17.19 5.42
CA LEU A 61 -10.13 -17.64 4.82
C LEU A 61 -10.02 -19.07 4.27
N ARG A 62 -8.80 -19.49 3.92
CA ARG A 62 -8.49 -20.86 3.53
C ARG A 62 -7.12 -21.24 4.05
N ALA A 63 -7.04 -22.35 4.77
CA ALA A 63 -5.78 -22.90 5.27
C ALA A 63 -4.76 -23.08 4.13
N ALA A 64 -3.49 -22.96 4.48
CA ALA A 64 -2.40 -23.22 3.55
C ALA A 64 -2.42 -24.69 3.08
N LYS A 65 -1.68 -24.98 2.00
CA LYS A 65 -1.66 -26.33 1.39
C LYS A 65 -1.14 -27.42 2.35
N ASP A 66 -0.51 -27.02 3.44
CA ASP A 66 0.03 -27.86 4.52
C ASP A 66 -0.95 -28.05 5.70
N GLY A 67 -2.15 -27.46 5.67
CA GLY A 67 -3.12 -27.51 6.76
C GLY A 67 -2.83 -26.55 7.91
N SER A 68 -1.78 -25.73 7.81
CA SER A 68 -1.41 -24.75 8.83
C SER A 68 -2.38 -23.56 8.80
N ALA A 69 -2.96 -23.25 9.96
CA ALA A 69 -3.88 -22.12 10.16
C ALA A 69 -3.35 -21.08 11.17
N ALA A 70 -2.09 -21.22 11.60
CA ALA A 70 -1.43 -20.30 12.52
C ALA A 70 -0.19 -19.72 11.83
N PHE A 71 -0.36 -18.56 11.20
CA PHE A 71 0.74 -17.79 10.65
C PHE A 71 0.88 -16.50 11.45
N HIS A 72 2.11 -16.10 11.74
CA HIS A 72 2.40 -14.88 12.50
C HIS A 72 2.39 -13.65 11.59
N THR A 73 2.58 -13.83 10.28
CA THR A 73 2.55 -12.75 9.29
C THR A 73 1.67 -13.13 8.10
N PRO A 74 0.98 -12.15 7.49
CA PRO A 74 0.19 -12.40 6.28
C PRO A 74 1.08 -12.77 5.07
N ALA A 75 2.35 -12.38 5.09
CA ALA A 75 3.33 -12.74 4.05
C ALA A 75 3.68 -14.24 4.08
N ASP A 76 3.76 -14.84 5.26
CA ASP A 76 4.04 -16.27 5.41
C ASP A 76 2.82 -17.12 5.03
N ALA A 77 1.62 -16.65 5.37
CA ALA A 77 0.38 -17.29 4.96
C ALA A 77 0.19 -17.28 3.43
N ALA A 78 0.47 -16.15 2.78
CA ALA A 78 0.41 -16.04 1.32
C ALA A 78 1.44 -16.96 0.62
N LYS A 79 2.66 -17.05 1.16
CA LYS A 79 3.71 -17.96 0.66
C LYS A 79 3.33 -19.44 0.84
N ALA A 80 2.65 -19.79 1.93
CA ALA A 80 2.15 -21.14 2.18
C ALA A 80 0.89 -21.49 1.34
N GLY A 81 0.40 -20.54 0.53
CA GLY A 81 -0.76 -20.71 -0.34
C GLY A 81 -2.10 -20.62 0.41
N ALA A 82 -2.09 -20.08 1.63
CA ALA A 82 -3.31 -19.70 2.34
C ALA A 82 -3.91 -18.45 1.69
N ILE A 83 -5.23 -18.41 1.63
CA ILE A 83 -5.95 -17.21 1.21
C ILE A 83 -6.23 -16.41 2.48
N THR A 84 -5.62 -15.23 2.61
CA THR A 84 -5.78 -14.37 3.79
C THR A 84 -6.49 -13.07 3.45
N TRP A 85 -7.40 -12.67 4.34
CA TRP A 85 -8.00 -11.35 4.35
C TRP A 85 -7.23 -10.48 5.35
N ASN A 86 -6.38 -9.60 4.82
CA ASN A 86 -5.51 -8.73 5.61
C ASN A 86 -6.25 -7.41 5.94
N TYR A 87 -7.32 -7.49 6.73
CA TYR A 87 -8.13 -6.32 7.13
C TYR A 87 -7.35 -5.32 7.99
N GLY A 88 -6.27 -5.78 8.63
CA GLY A 88 -5.29 -4.94 9.29
C GLY A 88 -4.74 -3.84 8.39
N ASN A 89 -4.34 -4.20 7.17
CA ASN A 89 -3.82 -3.24 6.19
C ASN A 89 -4.87 -2.18 5.82
N PHE A 90 -6.15 -2.54 5.82
CA PHE A 90 -7.23 -1.60 5.50
C PHE A 90 -7.43 -0.55 6.60
N ILE A 91 -7.29 -0.95 7.87
CA ILE A 91 -7.37 -0.02 9.00
C ILE A 91 -6.12 0.87 9.08
N THR A 92 -4.96 0.37 8.65
CA THR A 92 -3.72 1.18 8.61
C THR A 92 -3.61 2.12 7.40
N LEU A 93 -4.38 1.87 6.34
CA LEU A 93 -4.41 2.67 5.11
C LEU A 93 -5.46 3.80 5.15
N LEU A 94 -6.35 3.77 6.15
CA LEU A 94 -7.31 4.83 6.48
C LEU A 94 -6.66 5.84 7.43
#